data_AF-A0A6N7BZ93-F1
#
_entry.id   AF-A0A6N7BZ93-F1
#
_cell.length_a   1.000
_cell.length_b   1.000
_cell.length_c   1.000
_cell.angle_alpha   90.00
_cell.angle_beta   90.00
_cell.angle_gamma   90.00
#
_symmetry.space_group_name_H-M   'P 1'
#
loop_
_entity.id
_entity.type
_entity.pdbx_description
1 polymer ?
#
loop_
_entity_poly.entity_id
_entity_poly.type
_entity_poly.pdbx_seq_one_letter_code
_entity_poly.pdbx_strand_id
1 'polypeptide(L)'
;MLNFPIPYPDELIYSTVARSKIRAGITSPKQLLEDVFANRKVIATVDLPCHLSRLIELYPSGHYDVNSLAYKHTLFPLYAPFCSGQLI
;
A
#
# COMPACT_ATOMS: atom_id res chain seq x y z
N MET A 1 -10.58 1.70 -7.00
CA MET A 1 -10.11 1.10 -8.27
C MET A 1 -10.77 -0.27 -8.46
N LEU A 2 -11.25 -0.60 -9.67
CA LEU A 2 -11.75 -1.95 -9.98
C LEU A 2 -10.57 -2.90 -10.25
N ASN A 3 -10.62 -4.13 -9.73
CA ASN A 3 -9.59 -5.17 -9.93
C ASN A 3 -8.17 -4.76 -9.48
N PHE A 4 -8.03 -4.22 -8.27
CA PHE A 4 -6.72 -3.93 -7.69
C PHE A 4 -5.88 -5.23 -7.57
N PRO A 5 -4.60 -5.23 -8.00
CA PRO A 5 -3.79 -6.44 -8.00
C PRO A 5 -3.54 -6.99 -6.60
N ILE A 6 -3.59 -8.31 -6.47
CA ILE A 6 -3.03 -9.02 -5.33
C ILE A 6 -1.50 -8.84 -5.37
N PRO A 7 -0.86 -8.43 -4.25
CA PRO A 7 0.59 -8.37 -4.15
C PRO A 7 1.20 -9.76 -4.38
N TYR A 8 2.31 -9.84 -5.11
CA TYR A 8 3.08 -11.08 -5.16
C TYR A 8 3.76 -11.36 -3.81
N PRO A 9 4.19 -12.62 -3.55
CA PRO A 9 5.08 -12.89 -2.44
C PRO A 9 6.27 -11.92 -2.47
N ASP A 10 6.57 -11.33 -1.31
CA ASP A 10 7.67 -10.38 -1.10
C ASP A 10 7.60 -9.08 -1.95
N GLU A 11 6.46 -8.80 -2.58
CA GLU A 11 6.25 -7.54 -3.31
C GLU A 11 5.85 -6.42 -2.35
N LEU A 12 6.48 -5.26 -2.49
CA LEU A 12 6.09 -4.04 -1.77
C LEU A 12 4.76 -3.48 -2.29
N ILE A 13 3.95 -2.91 -1.40
CA ILE A 13 2.72 -2.20 -1.76
C ILE A 13 2.98 -1.08 -2.77
N TYR A 14 4.12 -0.40 -2.67
CA TYR A 14 4.56 0.58 -3.65
C TYR A 14 4.58 -0.01 -5.08
N SER A 15 5.19 -1.20 -5.23
CA SER A 15 5.24 -1.93 -6.50
C SER A 15 3.84 -2.35 -6.94
N THR A 16 3.01 -2.88 -6.03
CA THR A 16 1.64 -3.29 -6.34
C THR A 16 0.80 -2.13 -6.89
N VAL A 17 0.90 -0.93 -6.30
CA VAL A 17 0.23 0.30 -6.78
C VAL A 17 0.80 0.75 -8.14
N ALA A 18 2.12 0.72 -8.32
CA ALA A 18 2.74 1.05 -9.60
C ALA A 18 2.29 0.09 -10.72
N ARG A 19 2.15 -1.20 -10.40
CA ARG A 19 1.71 -2.24 -11.31
C ARG A 19 0.22 -2.12 -11.64
N SER A 20 -0.59 -1.69 -10.67
CA SER A 20 -2.02 -1.43 -10.88
C SER A 20 -2.24 -0.33 -11.93
N LYS A 21 -1.42 0.73 -11.91
CA LYS A 21 -1.41 1.80 -12.92
C LYS A 21 -1.28 1.24 -14.34
N ILE A 22 -0.28 0.37 -14.55
CA ILE A 22 0.00 -0.23 -15.86
C ILE A 22 -1.15 -1.15 -16.30
N ARG A 23 -1.63 -2.01 -15.41
CA ARG A 23 -2.74 -2.95 -15.71
C ARG A 23 -4.05 -2.23 -16.06
N ALA A 24 -4.30 -1.08 -15.43
CA ALA A 24 -5.47 -0.26 -15.67
C ALA A 24 -5.31 0.75 -16.83
N GLY A 25 -4.14 0.82 -17.47
CA GLY A 25 -3.87 1.80 -18.54
C GLY A 25 -3.90 3.26 -18.05
N ILE A 26 -3.71 3.51 -16.76
CA ILE A 26 -3.75 4.85 -16.18
C ILE A 26 -2.45 5.57 -16.51
N THR A 27 -2.52 6.67 -17.26
CA THR A 27 -1.34 7.48 -17.58
C THR A 27 -1.01 8.48 -16.48
N SER A 28 -2.05 9.10 -15.90
CA SER A 28 -1.94 10.14 -14.88
C SER A 28 -1.67 9.56 -13.49
N PRO A 29 -0.53 9.90 -12.85
CA PRO A 29 -0.27 9.52 -11.46
C PRO A 29 -1.34 10.09 -10.50
N LYS A 30 -1.86 11.28 -10.77
CA LYS A 30 -2.90 11.90 -9.92
C LYS A 30 -4.23 11.15 -10.00
N GLN A 31 -4.56 10.60 -11.17
CA GLN A 31 -5.72 9.74 -11.33
C GLN A 31 -5.54 8.43 -10.54
N LEU A 32 -4.36 7.81 -10.62
CA LEU A 32 -4.05 6.62 -9.84
C LEU A 32 -4.22 6.86 -8.33
N LEU A 33 -3.69 7.98 -7.83
CA LEU A 33 -3.82 8.32 -6.41
C LEU A 33 -5.27 8.57 -5.99
N GLU A 34 -6.09 9.16 -6.85
CA GLU A 34 -7.53 9.28 -6.62
C GLU A 34 -8.20 7.89 -6.57
N ASP A 35 -7.91 7.02 -7.53
CA ASP A 35 -8.57 5.73 -7.65
C ASP A 35 -8.19 4.74 -6.54
N VAL A 36 -6.97 4.83 -6.03
CA VAL A 36 -6.43 3.95 -4.99
C VAL A 36 -6.67 4.54 -3.60
N PHE A 37 -6.42 5.83 -3.40
CA PHE A 37 -6.43 6.45 -2.07
C PHE A 37 -7.58 7.45 -1.84
N ALA A 38 -8.41 7.75 -2.85
CA ALA A 38 -9.35 8.88 -2.83
C ALA A 38 -8.68 10.21 -2.42
N ASN A 39 -7.40 10.35 -2.77
CA ASN A 39 -6.60 11.51 -2.38
C ASN A 39 -5.41 11.71 -3.33
N ARG A 40 -5.46 12.79 -4.12
CA ARG A 40 -4.40 13.16 -5.08
C ARG A 40 -3.11 13.69 -4.45
N LYS A 41 -3.09 13.94 -3.14
CA LYS A 41 -1.97 14.54 -2.39
C LYS A 41 -1.12 13.51 -1.64
N VAL A 42 -1.49 12.22 -1.69
CA VAL A 42 -0.66 11.15 -1.14
C VAL A 42 0.72 11.17 -1.80
N ILE A 43 1.76 11.05 -0.99
CA ILE A 43 3.14 10.96 -1.44
C ILE A 43 3.46 9.48 -1.64
N ALA A 44 4.01 9.14 -2.80
CA ALA A 44 4.46 7.78 -3.09
C ALA A 44 5.76 7.51 -2.34
N THR A 45 5.64 6.76 -1.25
CA THR A 45 6.72 6.43 -0.31
C THR A 45 6.98 4.92 -0.37
N VAL A 46 8.23 4.52 -0.59
CA VAL A 46 8.60 3.11 -0.84
C VAL A 46 8.71 2.31 0.45
N ASP A 47 9.28 2.93 1.49
CA ASP A 47 9.66 2.30 2.75
C ASP A 47 8.46 2.08 3.68
N LEU A 48 7.85 3.16 4.15
CA LEU A 48 6.75 3.17 5.11
C LEU A 48 5.54 3.89 4.52
N PRO A 49 4.85 3.28 3.54
CA PRO A 49 3.67 3.88 2.94
C PRO A 49 2.55 4.03 3.98
N CYS A 50 2.02 5.25 4.10
CA CYS A 50 0.83 5.53 4.91
C CYS A 50 -0.46 5.10 4.18
N HIS A 51 -1.59 5.16 4.88
CA HIS A 51 -2.93 4.88 4.34
C HIS A 51 -3.21 3.42 3.96
N LEU A 52 -2.57 2.46 4.64
CA LEU A 52 -2.81 1.02 4.44
C LEU A 52 -4.28 0.62 4.65
N SER A 53 -5.00 1.28 5.56
CA SER A 53 -6.44 1.06 5.78
C SER A 53 -7.25 1.25 4.49
N ARG A 54 -6.94 2.30 3.72
CA ARG A 54 -7.62 2.59 2.45
C ARG A 54 -7.32 1.55 1.37
N LEU A 55 -6.12 0.98 1.38
CA LEU A 55 -5.74 -0.09 0.43
C LEU A 55 -6.51 -1.38 0.70
N ILE A 56 -6.77 -1.71 1.96
CA ILE A 56 -7.51 -2.93 2.33
C ILE A 56 -8.93 -2.90 1.75
N GLU A 57 -9.55 -1.73 1.67
CA GLU A 57 -10.88 -1.55 1.07
C GLU A 57 -10.91 -1.87 -0.44
N LEU A 58 -9.76 -1.96 -1.10
CA LEU A 58 -9.66 -2.37 -2.51
C LEU A 58 -9.66 -3.90 -2.70
N TYR A 59 -9.54 -4.67 -1.61
CA TYR A 59 -9.56 -6.12 -1.61
C TYR A 59 -10.90 -6.67 -1.10
N PRO A 60 -11.26 -7.91 -1.45
CA PRO A 60 -12.40 -8.59 -0.84
C PRO A 60 -12.26 -8.63 0.70
N SER A 61 -13.40 -8.48 1.39
CA SER A 61 -13.44 -8.48 2.85
C SER A 61 -12.72 -9.69 3.47
N GLY A 62 -11.84 -9.42 4.43
CA GLY A 62 -11.10 -10.46 5.15
C GLY A 62 -9.83 -10.97 4.46
N HIS A 63 -9.49 -10.47 3.27
CA HIS A 63 -8.28 -10.91 2.56
C HIS A 63 -6.99 -10.34 3.16
N TYR A 64 -7.03 -9.09 3.64
CA TYR A 64 -5.94 -8.43 4.35
C TYR A 64 -6.48 -7.63 5.54
N ASP A 65 -5.62 -7.44 6.53
CA ASP A 65 -5.75 -6.46 7.59
C ASP A 65 -4.51 -5.53 7.58
N VAL A 66 -4.54 -4.46 8.36
CA VAL A 66 -3.46 -3.45 8.35
C VAL A 66 -2.14 -4.07 8.78
N ASN A 67 -2.13 -4.95 9.79
CA ASN A 67 -0.92 -5.57 10.27
C ASN A 67 -0.38 -6.57 9.24
N SER A 68 -1.22 -7.44 8.68
CA SER A 68 -0.74 -8.38 7.66
C SER A 68 -0.18 -7.67 6.43
N LEU A 69 -0.78 -6.57 5.99
CA LEU A 69 -0.26 -5.76 4.88
C LEU A 69 1.07 -5.07 5.25
N ALA A 70 1.15 -4.47 6.43
CA ALA A 70 2.35 -3.81 6.93
C ALA A 70 3.52 -4.81 7.05
N TYR A 71 3.30 -5.96 7.68
CA TYR A 71 4.36 -6.92 7.94
C TYR A 71 4.81 -7.72 6.71
N LYS A 72 3.95 -7.92 5.71
CA LYS A 72 4.30 -8.72 4.53
C LYS A 72 4.75 -7.89 3.33
N HIS A 73 4.23 -6.67 3.19
CA HIS A 73 4.31 -5.91 1.94
C HIS A 73 4.80 -4.46 2.15
N THR A 74 5.45 -4.17 3.27
CA THR A 74 6.15 -2.89 3.50
C THR A 74 7.51 -3.14 4.16
N LEU A 75 8.33 -2.10 4.32
CA LEU A 75 9.59 -2.23 5.06
C LEU A 75 9.42 -2.16 6.58
N PHE A 76 8.18 -2.05 7.10
CA PHE A 76 7.91 -2.00 8.53
C PHE A 76 8.59 -3.09 9.37
N PRO A 77 8.67 -4.37 8.96
CA PRO A 77 9.39 -5.39 9.74
C PRO A 77 10.87 -5.07 10.00
N LEU A 78 11.53 -4.33 9.10
CA LEU A 78 12.91 -3.90 9.27
C LEU A 78 13.02 -2.77 10.31
N TYR A 79 11.99 -1.91 10.39
CA TYR A 79 11.91 -0.81 11.36
C TYR A 79 11.39 -1.26 12.73
N ALA A 80 10.53 -2.27 12.79
CA ALA A 80 9.80 -2.68 13.99
C ALA A 80 10.69 -2.92 15.23
N PRO A 81 11.88 -3.57 15.14
CA PRO A 81 12.76 -3.77 16.30
C PRO A 81 13.26 -2.46 16.92
N PHE A 82 13.37 -1.40 16.12
CA PHE A 82 13.86 -0.09 16.54
C PHE A 82 12.76 0.81 17.12
N CYS A 83 11.48 0.42 16.96
CA CYS A 83 10.34 1.12 17.56
C CYS A 83 10.17 0.83 19.06
N SER A 84 10.94 -0.12 19.62
CA SER A 84 10.89 -0.57 21.03
C SER A 84 11.40 0.46 22.05
N GLY A 85 11.61 1.72 21.65
CA GLY A 85 12.22 2.78 22.45
C GLY A 85 11.25 3.86 22.90
N GLN A 86 10.07 3.51 23.42
CA GLN A 86 9.18 4.47 24.08
C GLN A 86 8.97 4.15 25.56
N LEU A 87 9.99 4.47 26.35
CA LEU A 87 9.84 5.16 27.63
C LEU A 87 9.81 6.66 27.34
N ILE A 88 8.62 7.21 27.03
CA ILE A 88 8.16 8.55 27.45
C ILE A 88 6.64 8.60 27.30
#